data_AF-A0A383EZB9-F1
#
_entry.id   AF-A0A383EZB9-F1
#
_cell.length_a   1.000
_cell.length_b   1.000
_cell.length_c   1.000
_cell.angle_alpha   90.00
_cell.angle_beta   90.00
_cell.angle_gamma   90.00
#
_symmetry.space_group_name_H-M   'P 1'
#
loop_
_entity.id
_entity.type
_entity.pdbx_description
1 polymer ?
#
loop_
_entity_poly.entity_id
_entity_poly.type
_entity_poly.pdbx_seq_one_letter_code
_entity_poly.pdbx_strand_id
1 'polypeptide(L)' 'MTNQVKIERRIKLFNDPETTATGEPRAQVDLSELHTLWFNTGTICNLACKNCFMHSTPKNDSLSFLGIHDVEIFLK' A
#
# COMPACT_ATOMS: atom_id res chain seq x y z
N MET A 1 0.30 21.83 -17.13
CA MET A 1 0.47 21.89 -15.66
C MET A 1 1.57 20.92 -15.28
N THR A 2 2.70 21.44 -14.82
CA THR A 2 3.98 20.74 -14.62
C THR A 2 3.88 19.66 -13.52
N ASN A 3 4.66 18.58 -13.67
CA ASN A 3 4.70 17.44 -12.74
C ASN A 3 5.00 17.84 -11.29
N GLN A 4 5.69 18.96 -11.08
CA GLN A 4 6.08 19.49 -9.77
C GLN A 4 4.86 19.86 -8.90
N VAL A 5 3.87 20.55 -9.47
CA VAL A 5 2.64 20.97 -8.77
C VAL A 5 1.78 19.77 -8.33
N LYS A 6 1.83 18.66 -9.07
CA LYS A 6 1.10 17.42 -8.72
C LYS A 6 1.74 16.67 -7.55
N ILE A 7 3.07 16.68 -7.44
CA ILE A 7 3.80 15.98 -6.39
C ILE A 7 3.58 16.67 -5.03
N GLU A 8 3.70 18.00 -4.98
CA GLU A 8 3.45 18.78 -3.76
C GLU A 8 2.02 18.57 -3.20
N ARG A 9 1.03 18.46 -4.09
CA ARG A 9 -0.35 18.15 -3.71
C ARG A 9 -0.52 16.74 -3.13
N ARG A 10 0.19 15.74 -3.66
CA ARG A 10 0.12 14.35 -3.15
C ARG A 10 0.73 14.23 -1.76
N ILE A 11 1.85 14.91 -1.51
CA ILE A 11 2.48 14.94 -0.19
C ILE A 11 1.45 15.45 0.82
N LYS A 12 0.77 16.56 0.54
CA LYS A 12 -0.27 17.10 1.44
C LYS A 12 -1.47 16.18 1.70
N LEU A 13 -1.84 15.28 0.79
CA LEU A 13 -3.06 14.46 0.97
C LEU A 13 -2.92 13.36 2.04
N PHE A 14 -1.69 12.89 2.29
CA PHE A 14 -1.42 11.72 3.14
C PHE A 14 -0.27 11.95 4.13
N ASN A 15 -0.10 13.19 4.59
CA ASN A 15 0.94 13.53 5.58
C ASN A 15 0.53 13.16 7.02
N ASP A 16 -0.75 13.23 7.32
CA ASP A 16 -1.28 13.02 8.67
C ASP A 16 -2.33 11.89 8.64
N PRO A 17 -2.14 10.82 9.43
CA PRO A 17 -3.13 9.75 9.54
C PRO A 17 -4.42 10.21 10.24
N GLU A 18 -4.37 11.21 11.12
CA GLU A 18 -5.51 11.65 11.92
C GLU A 18 -6.33 12.76 11.26
N THR A 19 -5.73 13.52 10.33
CA THR A 19 -6.41 14.64 9.66
C THR A 19 -6.44 14.47 8.15
N THR A 20 -7.51 14.95 7.51
CA THR A 20 -7.65 14.96 6.06
C THR A 20 -6.80 16.07 5.42
N ALA A 21 -6.71 16.07 4.09
CA ALA A 21 -6.04 17.14 3.35
C ALA A 21 -6.67 18.54 3.54
N THR A 22 -7.92 18.60 4.00
CA THR A 22 -8.70 19.81 4.23
C THR A 22 -8.77 20.20 5.73
N GLY A 23 -8.15 19.40 6.60
CA GLY A 23 -7.97 19.72 8.03
C GLY A 23 -9.04 19.17 8.96
N GLU A 24 -10.01 18.41 8.45
CA GLU A 24 -11.02 17.73 9.26
C GLU A 24 -10.48 16.42 9.85
N PRO A 25 -11.09 15.90 10.94
CA PRO A 25 -10.77 14.56 11.44
C PRO A 25 -10.99 13.49 10.37
N ARG A 26 -10.03 12.57 10.23
CA ARG A 26 -10.15 11.45 9.30
C ARG A 26 -11.12 10.41 9.85
N ALA A 27 -12.02 9.91 9.01
CA ALA A 27 -12.88 8.80 9.38
C ALA A 27 -12.04 7.56 9.73
N GLN A 28 -12.35 6.93 10.85
CA GLN A 28 -11.70 5.72 11.34
C GLN A 28 -12.74 4.61 11.51
N VAL A 29 -12.28 3.38 11.37
CA VAL A 29 -13.05 2.17 11.67
C VAL A 29 -12.18 1.34 12.59
N ASP A 30 -12.70 1.01 13.77
CA ASP A 30 -11.98 0.21 14.75
C ASP A 30 -11.78 -1.23 14.22
N LEU A 31 -10.58 -1.77 14.41
CA LEU A 31 -10.29 -3.17 14.15
C LEU A 31 -10.81 -4.01 15.31
N SER A 32 -11.96 -4.67 15.12
CA SER A 32 -12.56 -5.52 16.15
C SER A 32 -11.82 -6.84 16.33
N GLU A 33 -11.49 -7.52 15.24
CA GLU A 33 -10.85 -8.84 15.25
C GLU A 33 -10.10 -9.12 13.94
N LEU A 34 -9.06 -9.97 14.01
CA LEU A 34 -8.27 -10.41 12.86
C LEU A 34 -8.44 -11.91 12.65
N HIS A 35 -9.21 -12.31 11.64
CA HIS A 35 -9.42 -13.72 11.28
C HIS A 35 -8.36 -14.27 10.34
N THR A 36 -7.85 -13.44 9.42
CA THR A 36 -6.95 -13.89 8.37
C THR A 36 -5.97 -12.78 8.02
N LEU A 37 -4.69 -13.10 8.07
CA LEU A 37 -3.60 -12.22 7.72
C LEU A 37 -2.94 -12.71 6.42
N TRP A 38 -2.90 -11.85 5.41
CA TRP A 38 -2.23 -12.12 4.13
C TRP A 38 -0.97 -11.27 4.01
N PHE A 39 0.17 -11.92 3.80
CA PHE A 39 1.42 -11.22 3.49
C PHE A 39 1.59 -11.15 1.97
N ASN A 40 1.70 -9.94 1.43
CA ASN A 40 2.02 -9.75 0.03
C ASN A 40 3.54 -9.75 -0.15
N THR A 41 4.06 -10.66 -0.96
CA THR A 41 5.51 -10.82 -1.18
C THR A 41 5.99 -10.13 -2.45
N GLY A 42 5.33 -9.08 -2.92
CA GLY A 42 5.76 -8.26 -4.06
C GLY A 42 4.91 -8.42 -5.33
N THR A 43 5.34 -7.73 -6.41
CA THR A 43 4.60 -7.62 -7.68
C THR A 43 5.16 -8.46 -8.84
N ILE A 44 6.26 -9.18 -8.64
CA ILE A 44 6.82 -10.04 -9.70
C ILE A 44 6.00 -11.33 -9.82
N CYS A 45 5.57 -11.62 -11.04
CA CYS A 45 4.87 -12.85 -11.40
C CYS A 45 5.41 -13.37 -12.73
N ASN A 46 5.39 -14.68 -12.98
CA ASN A 46 5.85 -15.25 -14.25
C ASN A 46 4.94 -14.91 -15.44
N LEU A 47 3.74 -14.37 -15.20
CA LEU A 47 2.74 -14.04 -16.21
C LEU A 47 2.32 -12.57 -16.15
N ALA A 48 1.88 -12.03 -17.29
CA ALA A 48 1.26 -10.72 -17.39
C ALA A 48 -0.23 -10.88 -17.73
N CYS A 49 -1.04 -11.23 -16.72
CA CYS A 49 -2.46 -11.53 -16.92
C CYS A 49 -3.28 -10.25 -17.17
N LYS A 50 -4.20 -10.29 -18.13
CA LYS A 50 -5.09 -9.16 -18.47
C LYS A 50 -5.92 -8.65 -17.29
N ASN A 51 -6.30 -9.54 -16.36
CA ASN A 51 -7.17 -9.25 -15.23
C ASN A 51 -6.43 -9.32 -13.88
N CYS A 52 -5.13 -9.05 -13.85
CA CYS A 52 -4.38 -9.00 -12.59
C CYS A 52 -4.76 -7.74 -11.79
N PHE A 53 -5.44 -7.90 -10.65
CA PHE A 53 -5.87 -6.78 -9.79
C PHE A 53 -4.73 -5.84 -9.37
N MET A 54 -3.54 -6.40 -9.09
CA MET A 54 -2.35 -5.63 -8.67
C MET A 54 -1.35 -5.39 -9.80
N HIS A 55 -1.72 -5.73 -11.05
CA HIS A 55 -0.89 -5.54 -12.25
C HIS A 55 0.49 -6.21 -12.18
N SER A 56 0.60 -7.36 -11.50
CA SER A 56 1.84 -8.15 -11.45
C SER A 56 2.26 -8.61 -12.84
N THR A 57 3.57 -8.59 -13.10
CA THR A 57 4.19 -9.06 -14.35
C THR A 57 5.60 -9.57 -14.08
N PRO A 58 6.29 -10.19 -15.05
CA PRO A 58 7.69 -10.60 -14.86
C PRO A 58 8.66 -9.46 -14.60
N LYS A 59 8.25 -8.21 -14.83
CA LYS A 59 9.09 -7.02 -14.71
C LYS A 59 8.51 -5.94 -13.80
N ASN A 60 7.35 -6.18 -13.18
CA ASN A 60 6.76 -5.20 -12.28
C ASN A 60 7.36 -5.41 -10.90
N ASP A 61 8.35 -4.57 -10.57
CA ASP A 61 9.08 -4.55 -9.30
C ASP A 61 8.76 -3.25 -8.52
N SER A 62 7.49 -2.85 -8.55
CA SER A 62 7.04 -1.60 -7.93
C SER A 62 6.81 -1.69 -6.42
N LEU A 63 6.71 -2.91 -5.87
CA LEU A 63 6.48 -3.16 -4.44
C LEU A 63 7.68 -3.85 -3.82
N SER A 64 8.04 -3.42 -2.61
CA SER A 64 9.08 -4.07 -1.80
C SER A 64 8.72 -5.51 -1.48
N PHE A 65 9.73 -6.37 -1.43
CA PHE A 65 9.62 -7.77 -1.05
C PHE A 65 9.85 -7.93 0.45
N LEU A 66 9.10 -8.84 1.06
CA LEU A 66 9.23 -9.17 2.48
C LEU A 66 10.25 -10.29 2.68
N GLY A 67 11.14 -10.11 3.64
CA GLY A 67 11.93 -11.18 4.22
C GLY A 67 11.17 -11.92 5.31
N ILE A 68 11.72 -13.04 5.79
CA ILE A 68 11.13 -13.80 6.89
C ILE A 68 11.04 -12.96 8.17
N HIS A 69 12.09 -12.18 8.47
CA HIS A 69 12.13 -11.32 9.66
C HIS A 69 11.02 -10.27 9.68
N ASP A 70 10.54 -9.83 8.50
CA ASP A 70 9.45 -8.86 8.40
C ASP A 70 8.11 -9.47 8.83
N VAL A 71 7.98 -10.78 8.70
CA VAL A 71 6.74 -11.52 8.94
C VAL A 71 6.68 -12.07 10.38
N GLU A 72 7.81 -12.48 10.95
CA GLU A 72 7.88 -13.14 12.26
C GLU A 72 7.25 -12.34 13.41
N ILE A 73 7.25 -11.01 13.34
CA ILE A 73 6.65 -10.15 14.37
C ILE A 73 5.12 -10.29 14.47
N PHE A 74 4.47 -10.84 13.43
CA PHE A 74 3.02 -10.97 13.34
C PHE A 74 2.50 -12.39 13.62
N LEU A 75 3.38 -13.38 13.82
CA LEU A 75 3.02 -14.80 13.93
C LEU A 75 3.01 -15.34 15.37
N LYS A 76 3.00 -14.47 16.37
CA LYS A 76 3.11 -14.85 17.79
C LYS A 76 1.75 -14.87 18.49
#